data_AF-A0A524EEX7-F1
#
_entry.id   AF-A0A524EEX7-F1
#
_cell.length_a   1.000
_cell.length_b   1.000
_cell.length_c   1.000
_cell.angle_alpha   90.00
_cell.angle_beta   90.00
_cell.angle_gamma   90.00
#
_symmetry.space_group_name_H-M   'P 1'
#
loop_
_entity.id
_entity.type
_entity.pdbx_description
1 polymer ?
#
loop_
_entity_poly.entity_id
_entity_poly.type
_entity_poly.pdbx_seq_one_letter_code
_entity_poly.pdbx_strand_id
1 'polypeptide(L)'
;MRDEYIEHLIGLLSEKGREPMPLVIVEKRLTQMFDTLEESPKVSAKEAIEYSLEHWIVEKVVAYPESEYNLPSYRRVWCLKIPSKEERMRLKNLSSVQQAFLKMLYESEGNGRLGSIKEEDALKELQDADYEVDKVPWISDMLDISYVPTDDGYEIWYYLVPEDEKTEEYKKKLEEMSRRAWEKELRFMRLDSENDE
;
A
#
# COMPACT_ATOMS: atom_id res chain seq x y z
N MET A 1 17.06 -11.39 -21.39
CA MET A 1 18.04 -10.63 -20.57
C MET A 1 17.34 -9.94 -19.42
N ARG A 2 16.34 -9.06 -19.65
CA ARG A 2 15.46 -8.59 -18.55
C ARG A 2 14.67 -9.73 -17.89
N ASP A 3 14.30 -10.74 -18.65
CA ASP A 3 13.49 -11.87 -18.15
C ASP A 3 14.17 -12.65 -17.01
N GLU A 4 15.49 -12.87 -17.08
CA GLU A 4 16.24 -13.59 -16.04
C GLU A 4 16.25 -12.84 -14.70
N TYR A 5 16.44 -11.52 -14.73
CA TYR A 5 16.37 -10.68 -13.54
C TYR A 5 14.96 -10.65 -12.91
N ILE A 6 13.93 -10.67 -13.76
CA ILE A 6 12.53 -10.78 -13.34
C ILE A 6 12.25 -12.17 -12.74
N GLU A 7 12.79 -13.23 -13.34
CA GLU A 7 12.68 -14.60 -12.83
C GLU A 7 13.32 -14.73 -11.44
N HIS A 8 14.48 -14.10 -11.22
CA HIS A 8 15.10 -14.05 -9.89
C HIS A 8 14.24 -13.29 -8.87
N LEU A 9 13.65 -12.15 -9.24
CA LEU A 9 12.71 -11.41 -8.39
C LEU A 9 11.47 -12.25 -8.05
N ILE A 10 10.85 -12.88 -9.05
CA ILE A 10 9.69 -13.75 -8.85
C ILE A 10 10.07 -14.95 -7.98
N GLY A 11 11.23 -15.56 -8.22
CA GLY A 11 11.74 -16.68 -7.43
C GLY A 11 11.88 -16.30 -5.96
N LEU A 12 12.53 -15.16 -5.68
CA LEU A 12 12.70 -14.63 -4.34
C LEU A 12 11.36 -14.36 -3.64
N LEU A 13 10.41 -13.71 -4.32
CA LEU A 13 9.08 -13.44 -3.73
C LEU A 13 8.22 -14.71 -3.58
N SER A 14 8.49 -15.75 -4.38
CA SER A 14 7.76 -17.02 -4.32
C SER A 14 8.16 -17.89 -3.14
N GLU A 15 9.35 -17.67 -2.54
CA GLU A 15 9.78 -18.35 -1.30
C GLU A 15 8.77 -18.19 -0.16
N LYS A 16 7.97 -17.11 -0.20
CA LYS A 16 6.98 -16.73 0.80
C LYS A 16 5.53 -16.93 0.37
N GLY A 17 5.28 -17.69 -0.69
CA GLY A 17 3.91 -18.08 -1.05
C GLY A 17 2.94 -16.93 -1.31
N ARG A 18 3.46 -15.76 -1.76
CA ARG A 18 2.78 -14.47 -2.00
C ARG A 18 2.68 -13.51 -0.81
N GLU A 19 3.21 -13.86 0.37
CA GLU A 19 3.29 -12.89 1.46
C GLU A 19 4.20 -11.70 1.08
N PRO A 20 3.87 -10.46 1.48
CA PRO A 20 4.66 -9.29 1.13
C PRO A 20 6.06 -9.32 1.75
N MET A 21 7.09 -9.14 0.93
CA MET A 21 8.48 -9.03 1.38
C MET A 21 8.92 -7.57 1.43
N PRO A 22 9.55 -7.08 2.51
CA PRO A 22 10.01 -5.70 2.61
C PRO A 22 10.92 -5.30 1.44
N LEU A 23 10.65 -4.16 0.81
CA LEU A 23 11.34 -3.68 -0.39
C LEU A 23 12.86 -3.61 -0.18
N VAL A 24 13.31 -3.09 0.97
CA VAL A 24 14.74 -3.01 1.33
C VAL A 24 15.41 -4.38 1.41
N ILE A 25 14.67 -5.43 1.77
CA ILE A 25 15.19 -6.80 1.82
C ILE A 25 15.28 -7.37 0.41
N VAL A 26 14.26 -7.13 -0.43
CA VAL A 26 14.24 -7.54 -1.84
C VAL A 26 15.42 -6.90 -2.59
N GLU A 27 15.59 -5.59 -2.48
CA GLU A 27 16.69 -4.85 -3.11
C GLU A 27 18.06 -5.41 -2.71
N LYS A 28 18.26 -5.64 -1.41
CA LYS A 28 19.52 -6.18 -0.87
C LYS A 28 19.80 -7.58 -1.44
N ARG A 29 18.83 -8.49 -1.39
CA ARG A 29 19.00 -9.88 -1.84
C ARG A 29 19.22 -9.95 -3.36
N LEU A 30 18.44 -9.20 -4.14
CA LEU A 30 18.62 -9.13 -5.59
C LEU A 30 19.97 -8.56 -5.98
N THR A 31 20.43 -7.50 -5.31
CA THR A 31 21.77 -6.95 -5.57
C THR A 31 22.85 -8.00 -5.32
N GLN A 32 22.76 -8.73 -4.20
CA GLN A 32 23.70 -9.82 -3.89
C GLN A 32 23.67 -10.94 -4.93
N MET A 33 22.49 -11.31 -5.44
CA MET A 33 22.36 -12.30 -6.50
C MET A 33 22.99 -11.79 -7.80
N PHE A 34 22.68 -10.55 -8.20
CA PHE A 34 23.11 -10.01 -9.48
C PHE A 34 24.62 -9.73 -9.50
N ASP A 35 25.22 -9.37 -8.36
CA ASP A 35 26.67 -9.22 -8.21
C ASP A 35 27.44 -10.53 -8.45
N THR A 36 26.78 -11.70 -8.36
CA THR A 36 27.39 -13.01 -8.62
C THR A 36 27.23 -13.50 -10.07
N LEU A 37 26.49 -12.78 -10.92
CA LEU A 37 26.29 -13.14 -12.32
C LEU A 37 27.41 -12.54 -13.18
N GLU A 38 28.35 -13.38 -13.63
CA GLU A 38 29.58 -12.93 -14.32
C GLU A 38 29.38 -12.41 -15.77
N GLU A 39 28.27 -12.73 -16.45
CA GLU A 39 28.17 -12.57 -17.93
C GLU A 39 27.05 -11.65 -18.46
N SER A 40 26.24 -10.99 -17.63
CA SER A 40 25.08 -10.21 -18.12
C SER A 40 25.27 -8.69 -18.03
N PRO A 41 24.78 -7.89 -19.01
CA PRO A 41 24.63 -6.45 -18.85
C PRO A 41 23.84 -6.15 -17.58
N LYS A 42 24.49 -5.42 -16.67
CA LYS A 42 24.03 -5.17 -15.30
C LYS A 42 22.75 -4.35 -15.30
N VAL A 43 21.60 -4.99 -15.46
CA VAL A 43 20.33 -4.42 -14.99
C VAL A 43 20.44 -4.39 -13.48
N SER A 44 20.30 -3.20 -12.90
CA SER A 44 20.33 -3.06 -11.45
C SER A 44 19.10 -3.71 -10.82
N ALA A 45 19.20 -4.12 -9.55
CA ALA A 45 18.05 -4.61 -8.79
C ALA A 45 16.87 -3.61 -8.83
N LYS A 46 17.19 -2.31 -8.75
CA LYS A 46 16.22 -1.22 -8.85
C LYS A 46 15.49 -1.21 -10.19
N GLU A 47 16.21 -1.26 -11.31
CA GLU A 47 15.59 -1.29 -12.65
C GLU A 47 14.71 -2.54 -12.86
N ALA A 48 15.11 -3.70 -12.31
CA ALA A 48 14.30 -4.92 -12.38
C ALA A 48 12.99 -4.79 -11.59
N ILE A 49 13.05 -4.19 -10.40
CA ILE A 49 11.88 -3.90 -9.56
C ILE A 49 10.96 -2.89 -10.25
N GLU A 50 11.50 -1.77 -10.71
CA GLU A 50 10.73 -0.71 -11.40
C GLU A 50 10.00 -1.27 -12.62
N TYR A 51 10.72 -1.99 -13.49
CA TYR A 51 10.11 -2.65 -14.64
C TYR A 51 8.99 -3.61 -14.22
N SER A 52 9.19 -4.37 -13.14
CA SER A 52 8.20 -5.34 -12.67
C SER A 52 6.95 -4.67 -12.08
N LEU A 53 7.11 -3.51 -11.44
CA LEU A 53 5.99 -2.69 -10.95
C LEU A 53 5.21 -2.08 -12.12
N GLU A 54 5.91 -1.50 -13.11
CA GLU A 54 5.29 -0.90 -14.30
C GLU A 54 4.42 -1.88 -15.09
N HIS A 55 4.83 -3.16 -15.12
CA HIS A 55 4.15 -4.22 -15.86
C HIS A 55 3.19 -5.06 -14.99
N TRP A 56 2.95 -4.65 -13.74
CA TRP A 56 2.09 -5.34 -12.77
C TRP A 56 2.50 -6.81 -12.56
N ILE A 57 3.79 -7.11 -12.70
CA ILE A 57 4.37 -8.42 -12.41
C ILE A 57 4.40 -8.61 -10.90
N VAL A 58 4.81 -7.55 -10.19
CA VAL A 58 4.76 -7.41 -8.74
C VAL A 58 3.92 -6.19 -8.37
N GLU A 59 3.49 -6.11 -7.11
CA GLU A 59 2.74 -5.00 -6.56
C GLU A 59 3.49 -4.42 -5.35
N LYS A 60 3.53 -3.10 -5.24
CA LYS A 60 4.03 -2.39 -4.05
C LYS A 60 2.89 -2.21 -3.07
N VAL A 61 3.08 -2.65 -1.83
CA VAL A 61 2.05 -2.58 -0.78
C VAL A 61 2.65 -2.05 0.53
N VAL A 62 1.79 -1.52 1.38
CA VAL A 62 2.16 -1.14 2.75
C VAL A 62 1.81 -2.30 3.67
N ALA A 63 2.75 -2.80 4.47
CA ALA A 63 2.50 -3.89 5.42
C ALA A 63 3.46 -3.82 6.63
N TYR A 64 3.11 -4.51 7.72
CA TYR A 64 4.08 -4.79 8.78
C TYR A 64 5.11 -5.82 8.31
N PRO A 65 6.41 -5.62 8.58
CA PRO A 65 7.41 -6.63 8.25
C PRO A 65 7.28 -7.84 9.19
N GLU A 66 7.50 -9.04 8.65
CA GLU A 66 7.66 -10.24 9.49
C GLU A 66 8.89 -10.12 10.40
N SER A 67 8.82 -10.79 11.56
CA SER A 67 9.87 -10.75 12.59
C SER A 67 11.24 -11.26 12.10
N GLU A 68 11.26 -12.17 11.12
CA GLU A 68 12.49 -12.73 10.57
C GLU A 68 13.39 -11.73 9.84
N TYR A 69 12.84 -10.59 9.40
CA TYR A 69 13.60 -9.58 8.65
C TYR A 69 14.40 -8.64 9.56
N ASN A 70 14.31 -8.79 10.89
CA ASN A 70 14.93 -7.89 11.88
C ASN A 70 14.60 -6.40 11.65
N LEU A 71 13.40 -6.14 11.15
CA LEU A 71 12.86 -4.79 10.97
C LEU A 71 11.91 -4.43 12.12
N PRO A 72 11.69 -3.13 12.41
CA PRO A 72 10.74 -2.71 13.44
C PRO A 72 9.32 -3.22 13.15
N SER A 73 8.83 -4.16 13.95
CA SER A 73 7.49 -4.76 13.79
C SER A 73 6.33 -3.83 14.15
N TYR A 74 6.62 -2.70 14.80
CA TYR A 74 5.63 -1.69 15.19
C TYR A 74 5.38 -0.64 14.11
N ARG A 75 6.08 -0.71 12.97
CA ARG A 75 5.96 0.28 11.89
C ARG A 75 5.76 -0.42 10.55
N ARG A 76 4.77 0.07 9.79
CA ARG A 76 4.55 -0.37 8.41
C ARG A 76 5.70 0.10 7.51
N VAL A 77 6.04 -0.74 6.55
CA VAL A 77 7.09 -0.49 5.55
C VAL A 77 6.54 -0.76 4.14
N TRP A 78 7.27 -0.30 3.13
CA TRP A 78 7.03 -0.71 1.75
C TRP A 78 7.45 -2.16 1.56
N CYS A 79 6.55 -2.97 1.02
CA CYS A 79 6.77 -4.36 0.66
C CYS A 79 6.45 -4.58 -0.83
N LEU A 80 7.01 -5.65 -1.39
CA LEU A 80 6.65 -6.18 -2.69
C LEU A 80 5.94 -7.52 -2.51
N LYS A 81 4.88 -7.75 -3.28
CA LYS A 81 4.22 -9.05 -3.37
C LYS A 81 3.98 -9.44 -4.82
N ILE A 82 3.77 -10.74 -5.05
CA ILE A 82 3.27 -11.23 -6.33
C ILE A 82 1.73 -11.15 -6.28
N PRO A 83 1.09 -10.26 -7.07
CA PRO A 83 -0.37 -10.21 -7.10
C PRO A 83 -0.93 -11.53 -7.65
N SER A 84 -2.06 -11.94 -7.10
CA SER A 84 -2.88 -13.00 -7.68
C SER A 84 -3.31 -12.64 -9.10
N LYS A 85 -3.81 -13.64 -9.83
CA LYS A 85 -4.34 -13.42 -11.19
C LYS A 85 -5.47 -12.38 -11.20
N GLU A 86 -6.33 -12.41 -10.18
CA GLU A 86 -7.47 -11.50 -10.04
C GLU A 86 -7.01 -10.07 -9.72
N GLU A 87 -6.08 -9.90 -8.78
CA GLU A 87 -5.48 -8.60 -8.46
C GLU A 87 -4.76 -8.01 -9.66
N ARG A 88 -3.95 -8.81 -10.37
CA ARG A 88 -3.24 -8.37 -11.57
C ARG A 88 -4.21 -7.91 -12.66
N MET A 89 -5.30 -8.64 -12.89
CA MET A 89 -6.33 -8.23 -13.85
C MET A 89 -7.02 -6.94 -13.41
N ARG A 90 -7.29 -6.77 -12.12
CA ARG A 90 -7.87 -5.54 -11.57
C ARG A 90 -6.94 -4.34 -11.82
N LEU A 91 -5.66 -4.46 -11.49
CA LEU A 91 -4.64 -3.42 -11.70
C LEU A 91 -4.53 -3.03 -13.18
N LYS A 92 -4.52 -4.02 -14.08
CA LYS A 92 -4.48 -3.79 -15.53
C LYS A 92 -5.74 -3.13 -16.11
N ASN A 93 -6.88 -3.31 -15.45
CA ASN A 93 -8.16 -2.75 -15.87
C ASN A 93 -8.43 -1.34 -15.31
N LEU A 94 -7.55 -0.81 -14.45
CA LEU A 94 -7.65 0.57 -13.98
C LEU A 94 -7.52 1.54 -15.16
N SER A 95 -8.27 2.63 -15.12
CA SER A 95 -8.12 3.72 -16.09
C SER A 95 -6.74 4.36 -15.98
N SER A 96 -6.30 5.09 -17.02
CA SER A 96 -5.00 5.78 -17.01
C SER A 96 -4.85 6.73 -15.82
N VAL A 97 -5.91 7.47 -15.48
CA VAL A 97 -5.93 8.37 -14.31
C VAL A 97 -5.86 7.61 -12.99
N GLN A 98 -6.55 6.47 -12.86
CA GLN A 98 -6.45 5.62 -11.66
C GLN A 98 -5.05 5.03 -11.50
N GLN A 99 -4.42 4.60 -12.60
CA GLN A 99 -3.04 4.09 -12.57
C GLN A 99 -2.05 5.20 -12.20
N ALA A 100 -2.20 6.41 -12.75
CA ALA A 100 -1.37 7.56 -12.39
C ALA A 100 -1.50 7.88 -10.90
N PHE A 101 -2.73 7.98 -10.39
CA PHE A 101 -2.99 8.24 -8.98
C PHE A 101 -2.41 7.14 -8.06
N LEU A 102 -2.55 5.86 -8.44
CA LEU A 102 -1.96 4.75 -7.70
C LEU A 102 -0.43 4.84 -7.66
N LYS A 103 0.23 5.26 -8.75
CA LYS A 103 1.67 5.48 -8.77
C LYS A 103 2.09 6.61 -7.83
N MET A 104 1.35 7.71 -7.79
CA MET A 104 1.61 8.81 -6.85
C MET A 104 1.57 8.32 -5.40
N LEU A 105 0.60 7.46 -5.05
CA LEU A 105 0.56 6.82 -3.73
C LEU A 105 1.77 5.89 -3.51
N TYR A 106 2.21 5.13 -4.51
CA TYR A 106 3.40 4.28 -4.38
C TYR A 106 4.70 5.08 -4.20
N GLU A 107 4.75 6.31 -4.69
CA GLU A 107 5.90 7.21 -4.58
C GLU A 107 5.84 8.11 -3.35
N SER A 108 4.69 8.15 -2.65
CA SER A 108 4.54 9.03 -1.50
C SER A 108 5.26 8.51 -0.27
N GLU A 109 6.35 9.21 0.06
CA GLU A 109 7.19 8.95 1.23
C GLU A 109 7.10 10.07 2.29
N GLY A 110 6.34 11.15 1.99
CA GLY A 110 6.27 12.37 2.79
C GLY A 110 5.43 12.26 4.06
N ASN A 111 5.89 12.91 5.14
CA ASN A 111 5.15 13.16 6.39
C ASN A 111 4.77 11.93 7.23
N GLY A 112 5.51 10.83 7.11
CA GLY A 112 5.43 9.71 8.07
C GLY A 112 4.28 8.72 7.84
N ARG A 113 3.50 8.89 6.76
CA ARG A 113 2.43 7.96 6.36
C ARG A 113 2.69 7.45 4.94
N LEU A 114 3.25 6.25 4.84
CA LEU A 114 3.52 5.59 3.56
C LEU A 114 2.23 5.40 2.78
N GLY A 115 2.27 5.62 1.47
CA GLY A 115 1.10 5.37 0.63
C GLY A 115 -0.04 6.35 0.87
N SER A 116 0.28 7.60 1.23
CA SER A 116 -0.71 8.65 1.48
C SER A 116 -0.47 9.93 0.72
N ILE A 117 -1.53 10.66 0.41
CA ILE A 117 -1.46 11.97 -0.24
C ILE A 117 -2.69 12.80 0.14
N LYS A 118 -2.51 14.13 0.22
CA LYS A 118 -3.65 15.05 0.38
C LYS A 118 -4.46 15.12 -0.91
N GLU A 119 -5.77 15.35 -0.78
CA GLU A 119 -6.65 15.54 -1.94
C GLU A 119 -6.17 16.67 -2.85
N GLU A 120 -5.82 17.81 -2.28
CA GLU A 120 -5.38 18.99 -3.04
C GLU A 120 -4.08 18.71 -3.82
N ASP A 121 -3.09 18.07 -3.17
CA ASP A 121 -1.82 17.70 -3.80
C ASP A 121 -2.05 16.69 -4.94
N ALA A 122 -2.92 15.70 -4.71
CA ALA A 122 -3.26 14.70 -5.71
C ALA A 122 -3.96 15.29 -6.94
N LEU A 123 -4.96 16.17 -6.72
CA LEU A 123 -5.66 16.85 -7.80
C LEU A 123 -4.72 17.72 -8.62
N LYS A 124 -3.86 18.48 -7.94
CA LYS A 124 -2.88 19.34 -8.58
C LYS A 124 -1.92 18.54 -9.46
N GLU A 125 -1.30 17.48 -8.92
CA GLU A 125 -0.36 16.65 -9.67
C GLU A 125 -1.04 15.93 -10.86
N LEU A 126 -2.29 15.48 -10.72
CA LEU A 126 -3.05 14.90 -11.83
C LEU A 126 -3.34 15.95 -12.92
N GLN A 127 -3.73 17.16 -12.55
CA GLN A 127 -3.97 18.26 -13.49
C GLN A 127 -2.69 18.72 -14.18
N ASP A 128 -1.57 18.80 -13.44
CA ASP A 128 -0.24 19.10 -13.98
C ASP A 128 0.24 18.04 -14.99
N ALA A 129 -0.29 16.81 -14.90
CA ALA A 129 -0.07 15.71 -15.84
C ALA A 129 -1.13 15.65 -16.96
N ASP A 130 -1.85 16.74 -17.22
CA ASP A 130 -2.88 16.88 -18.26
C ASP A 130 -4.12 15.96 -18.09
N TYR A 131 -4.39 15.46 -16.87
CA TYR A 131 -5.65 14.77 -16.59
C TYR A 131 -6.77 15.76 -16.26
N GLU A 132 -7.87 15.70 -17.02
CA GLU A 132 -9.08 16.45 -16.74
C GLU A 132 -9.88 15.79 -15.60
N VAL A 133 -9.54 16.13 -14.35
CA VAL A 133 -10.21 15.62 -13.15
C VAL A 133 -10.69 16.74 -12.22
N ASP A 134 -11.91 16.58 -11.72
CA ASP A 134 -12.52 17.43 -10.69
C ASP A 134 -12.47 16.79 -9.30
N LYS A 135 -12.18 15.48 -9.23
CA LYS A 135 -12.10 14.67 -8.01
C LYS A 135 -11.00 13.62 -8.13
N VAL A 136 -10.43 13.24 -6.98
CA VAL A 136 -9.46 12.16 -6.91
C VAL A 136 -10.10 10.85 -7.38
N PRO A 137 -9.46 10.11 -8.30
CA PRO A 137 -10.03 8.89 -8.85
C PRO A 137 -10.09 7.77 -7.80
N TRP A 138 -11.29 7.28 -7.51
CA TRP A 138 -11.49 6.19 -6.55
C TRP A 138 -11.05 4.84 -7.11
N ILE A 139 -10.38 4.02 -6.28
CA ILE A 139 -9.94 2.66 -6.59
C ILE A 139 -10.47 1.73 -5.50
N SER A 140 -11.50 0.96 -5.83
CA SER A 140 -12.18 0.06 -4.88
C SER A 140 -11.21 -0.89 -4.19
N ASP A 141 -11.39 -1.07 -2.88
CA ASP A 141 -10.65 -2.03 -2.03
C ASP A 141 -9.13 -1.81 -1.94
N MET A 142 -8.65 -0.69 -2.47
CA MET A 142 -7.25 -0.29 -2.40
C MET A 142 -7.03 1.01 -1.64
N LEU A 143 -8.08 1.84 -1.53
CA LEU A 143 -8.00 3.16 -0.92
C LEU A 143 -8.88 3.29 0.31
N ASP A 144 -8.41 4.08 1.25
CA ASP A 144 -9.18 4.61 2.37
C ASP A 144 -9.05 6.14 2.43
N ILE A 145 -10.00 6.79 3.11
CA ILE A 145 -10.09 8.25 3.23
C ILE A 145 -10.05 8.63 4.71
N SER A 146 -9.20 9.60 5.06
CA SER A 146 -9.19 10.21 6.39
C SER A 146 -9.48 11.70 6.31
N TYR A 147 -10.31 12.18 7.23
CA TYR A 147 -10.60 13.60 7.43
C TYR A 147 -9.77 14.09 8.61
N VAL A 148 -8.73 14.89 8.34
CA VAL A 148 -7.81 15.40 9.35
C VAL A 148 -8.26 16.81 9.76
N PRO A 149 -8.65 17.04 11.03
CA PRO A 149 -9.04 18.37 11.48
C PRO A 149 -7.90 19.38 11.34
N THR A 150 -8.23 20.60 10.90
CA THR A 150 -7.34 21.76 10.82
C THR A 150 -8.04 23.00 11.39
N ASP A 151 -7.30 24.10 11.55
CA ASP A 151 -7.86 25.37 12.06
C ASP A 151 -8.99 25.92 11.17
N ASP A 152 -8.94 25.62 9.86
CA ASP A 152 -9.89 26.10 8.85
C ASP A 152 -10.93 25.04 8.42
N GLY A 153 -10.96 23.87 9.07
CA GLY A 153 -11.93 22.81 8.79
C GLY A 153 -11.31 21.41 8.81
N TYR A 154 -11.39 20.69 7.69
CA TYR A 154 -10.84 19.35 7.55
C TYR A 154 -10.06 19.24 6.25
N GLU A 155 -8.87 18.64 6.32
CA GLU A 155 -8.14 18.18 5.15
C GLU A 155 -8.55 16.75 4.81
N ILE A 156 -8.80 16.49 3.53
CA ILE A 156 -9.07 15.14 3.02
C ILE A 156 -7.75 14.51 2.59
N TRP A 157 -7.50 13.32 3.11
CA TRP A 157 -6.33 12.52 2.77
C TRP A 157 -6.74 11.15 2.25
N TYR A 158 -6.03 10.69 1.23
CA TYR A 158 -6.18 9.36 0.65
C TYR A 158 -5.01 8.48 1.04
N TYR A 159 -5.29 7.20 1.32
CA TYR A 159 -4.31 6.23 1.78
C TYR A 159 -4.48 4.89 1.07
N LEU A 160 -3.37 4.22 0.78
CA LEU A 160 -3.40 2.80 0.46
C LEU A 160 -3.86 2.01 1.68
N VAL A 161 -4.87 1.17 1.50
CA VAL A 161 -5.26 0.18 2.51
C VAL A 161 -4.08 -0.77 2.71
N PRO A 162 -3.49 -0.82 3.91
CA PRO A 162 -2.40 -1.72 4.22
C PRO A 162 -2.80 -3.18 4.02
N GLU A 163 -1.85 -4.01 3.60
CA GLU A 163 -2.12 -5.39 3.23
C GLU A 163 -2.65 -6.22 4.40
N ASP A 164 -2.14 -5.97 5.61
CA ASP A 164 -2.61 -6.61 6.84
C ASP A 164 -4.09 -6.30 7.16
N GLU A 165 -4.57 -5.13 6.72
CA GLU A 165 -5.95 -4.69 6.95
C GLU A 165 -6.96 -5.28 5.96
N LYS A 166 -6.50 -5.85 4.84
CA LYS A 166 -7.36 -6.47 3.83
C LYS A 166 -7.87 -7.86 4.25
N THR A 167 -7.27 -8.44 5.29
CA THR A 167 -7.60 -9.80 5.75
C THR A 167 -8.98 -9.87 6.42
N GLU A 168 -9.69 -10.98 6.23
CA GLU A 168 -10.98 -11.22 6.89
C GLU A 168 -10.85 -11.28 8.42
N GLU A 169 -9.69 -11.69 8.93
CA GLU A 169 -9.41 -11.69 10.37
C GLU A 169 -9.36 -10.27 10.92
N TYR A 170 -8.71 -9.34 10.21
CA TYR A 170 -8.65 -7.94 10.61
C TYR A 170 -10.03 -7.27 10.55
N LYS A 171 -10.80 -7.50 9.48
CA LYS A 171 -12.18 -7.01 9.35
C LYS A 171 -13.06 -7.46 10.51
N LYS A 172 -13.00 -8.75 10.88
CA LYS A 172 -13.72 -9.30 12.04
C LYS A 172 -13.29 -8.66 13.36
N LYS A 173 -11.99 -8.43 13.55
CA LYS A 173 -11.47 -7.73 14.75
C LYS A 173 -11.98 -6.29 14.81
N LEU A 174 -12.03 -5.59 13.68
CA LEU A 174 -12.57 -4.23 13.58
C LEU A 174 -14.08 -4.18 13.92
N GLU A 175 -14.86 -5.12 13.38
CA GLU A 175 -16.29 -5.25 13.71
C GLU A 175 -16.50 -5.51 15.20
N GLU A 176 -15.69 -6.40 15.80
CA GLU A 176 -15.80 -6.71 17.22
C GLU A 176 -15.41 -5.51 18.10
N MET A 177 -14.33 -4.78 17.75
CA MET A 177 -13.93 -3.57 18.44
C MET A 177 -14.99 -2.47 18.34
N SER A 178 -15.55 -2.26 17.15
CA SER A 178 -16.62 -1.28 16.91
C SER A 178 -17.88 -1.61 17.70
N ARG A 179 -18.28 -2.90 17.71
CA ARG A 179 -19.39 -3.38 18.54
C ARG A 179 -19.15 -3.13 20.03
N ARG A 180 -17.96 -3.44 20.54
CA ARG A 180 -17.60 -3.19 21.95
C ARG A 180 -17.58 -1.70 22.30
N ALA A 181 -17.12 -0.85 21.38
CA ALA A 181 -17.14 0.60 21.56
C ALA A 181 -18.58 1.13 21.62
N TRP A 182 -19.43 0.70 20.69
CA TRP A 182 -20.85 1.04 20.67
C TRP A 182 -21.60 0.56 21.92
N GLU A 183 -21.35 -0.67 22.38
CA GLU A 183 -21.93 -1.20 23.63
C GLU A 183 -21.48 -0.40 24.86
N LYS A 184 -20.23 0.07 24.88
CA LYS A 184 -19.70 0.91 25.95
C LYS A 184 -20.37 2.29 25.94
N GLU A 185 -20.51 2.91 24.77
CA GLU A 185 -21.18 4.21 24.61
C GLU A 185 -22.66 4.16 25.00
N LEU A 186 -23.38 3.11 24.60
CA LEU A 186 -24.76 2.86 25.03
C LEU A 186 -24.90 2.72 26.55
N ARG A 187 -23.90 2.15 27.24
CA ARG A 187 -23.90 2.09 28.71
C ARG A 187 -23.70 3.46 29.33
N PHE A 188 -22.81 4.29 28.79
CA PHE A 188 -22.63 5.66 29.27
C PHE A 188 -23.90 6.49 29.10
N MET A 189 -24.54 6.43 27.93
CA MET A 189 -25.80 7.14 27.70
C MET A 189 -26.92 6.74 28.67
N ARG A 190 -27.00 5.44 29.03
CA ARG A 190 -27.99 4.97 30.02
C ARG A 190 -27.69 5.45 31.44
N LEU A 191 -26.42 5.45 31.83
CA LEU A 191 -25.99 5.91 33.16
C LEU A 191 -26.17 7.42 33.33
N ASP A 192 -25.96 8.20 32.26
CA ASP A 192 -26.21 9.65 32.29
C ASP A 192 -27.71 9.93 32.39
N SER A 193 -28.56 9.20 31.66
CA SER A 193 -30.03 9.34 31.76
C SER A 193 -30.61 8.93 33.12
N GLU A 194 -29.96 8.04 33.87
CA GLU A 194 -30.37 7.61 35.21
C GLU A 194 -29.87 8.55 36.32
N ASN A 195 -28.85 9.38 36.05
CA ASN A 195 -28.33 10.38 37.01
C ASN A 195 -29.03 11.75 36.89
N ASP A 196 -29.79 11.97 35.82
CA ASP A 196 -30.56 13.19 35.56
C ASP A 196 -32.03 13.12 36.05
N GLU A 197 -32.44 12.01 36.71
CA GLU A 197 -33.72 11.84 37.44
C GLU A 197 -33.56 11.95 38.96
#